data_AF-A0A3B9PA30-F1
#
_entry.id   AF-A0A3B9PA30-F1
#
_cell.length_a   1.000
_cell.length_b   1.000
_cell.length_c   1.000
_cell.angle_alpha   90.00
_cell.angle_beta   90.00
_cell.angle_gamma   90.00
#
_symmetry.space_group_name_H-M   'P 1'
#
loop_
_entity.id
_entity.type
_entity.pdbx_description
1 polymer ?
#
loop_
_entity_poly.entity_id
_entity_poly.type
_entity_poly.pdbx_seq_one_letter_code
_entity_poly.pdbx_strand_id
1 'polypeptide(L)'
;MKKILTVSILLLIGLTVLAGYFFPQALGPILNLVIDWGILLIGTAALIGIGYLIKSHISRVARRDKQSFLSFVLLLAFSATIIVGLIFSFNHPIFTDLMINVQYPVETSLLAVLAVVLLTASFRLISTRGWTPMSIAFLCSAVVTLGLDAGSIYLGTEGAGAEILNFLRRLPMVGVRGILLGMGLGGLIVGLRVLLTIEKPYGE
;
A
#
# COMPACT_ATOMS: atom_id res chain seq x y z
N MET A 1 -24.04 -4.97 -28.61
CA MET A 1 -22.86 -4.66 -29.45
C MET A 1 -21.76 -3.93 -28.66
N LYS A 2 -22.02 -2.80 -27.98
CA LYS A 2 -21.00 -2.07 -27.19
C LYS A 2 -20.31 -2.92 -26.10
N LYS A 3 -21.06 -3.73 -25.34
CA LYS A 3 -20.51 -4.61 -24.29
C LYS A 3 -19.54 -5.67 -24.85
N ILE A 4 -19.88 -6.28 -25.99
CA ILE A 4 -19.04 -7.31 -26.63
C ILE A 4 -17.72 -6.68 -27.08
N LEU A 5 -17.78 -5.49 -27.71
CA LEU A 5 -16.59 -4.77 -28.14
C LEU A 5 -15.65 -4.45 -26.96
N THR A 6 -16.19 -3.95 -25.85
CA THR A 6 -15.40 -3.65 -24.64
C THR A 6 -14.74 -4.90 -24.06
N VAL A 7 -15.46 -6.02 -23.98
CA VAL A 7 -14.93 -7.29 -23.48
C VAL A 7 -13.83 -7.82 -24.41
N SER A 8 -14.04 -7.75 -25.74
CA SER A 8 -13.03 -8.16 -26.72
C SER A 8 -11.76 -7.32 -26.60
N ILE A 9 -11.87 -6.00 -26.45
CA ILE A 9 -10.72 -5.11 -26.25
C ILE A 9 -9.97 -5.47 -24.97
N LEU A 10 -10.70 -5.67 -23.86
CA LEU A 10 -10.10 -5.99 -22.57
C LEU A 10 -9.36 -7.34 -22.62
N LEU A 11 -9.97 -8.34 -23.25
CA LEU A 11 -9.38 -9.66 -23.44
C LEU A 11 -8.12 -9.60 -24.31
N LEU A 12 -8.16 -8.86 -25.42
CA LEU A 12 -6.99 -8.66 -26.28
C LEU A 12 -5.85 -7.98 -25.52
N ILE A 13 -6.12 -6.86 -24.84
CA ILE A 13 -5.10 -6.12 -24.10
C ILE A 13 -4.48 -6.99 -23.00
N GLY A 14 -5.29 -7.66 -22.18
CA GLY A 14 -4.72 -8.48 -21.11
C GLY A 14 -3.99 -9.73 -21.60
N LEU A 15 -4.44 -10.36 -22.70
CA LEU A 15 -3.66 -11.41 -23.35
C LEU A 15 -2.34 -10.88 -23.92
N THR A 16 -2.33 -9.69 -24.52
CA THR A 16 -1.10 -9.05 -25.01
C THR A 16 -0.15 -8.75 -23.86
N VAL A 17 -0.62 -8.24 -22.73
CA VAL A 17 0.21 -8.01 -21.53
C VAL A 17 0.80 -9.33 -21.03
N LEU A 18 -0.02 -10.37 -20.90
CA LEU A 18 0.43 -11.68 -20.44
C LEU A 18 1.46 -12.28 -21.39
N ALA A 19 1.20 -12.26 -22.71
CA ALA A 19 2.13 -12.71 -23.72
C ALA A 19 3.43 -11.87 -23.73
N GLY A 20 3.35 -10.57 -23.46
CA GLY A 20 4.50 -9.67 -23.33
C GLY A 20 5.47 -10.10 -22.23
N TYR A 21 4.98 -10.62 -21.12
CA TYR A 21 5.82 -11.16 -20.05
C TYR A 21 6.54 -12.46 -20.44
N PHE A 22 5.90 -13.33 -21.25
CA PHE A 22 6.49 -14.61 -21.68
C PHE A 22 7.40 -14.48 -22.93
N PHE A 23 7.16 -13.50 -23.80
CA PHE A 23 7.94 -13.27 -25.03
C PHE A 23 8.53 -11.85 -25.11
N PRO A 24 9.44 -11.46 -24.19
CA PRO A 24 9.94 -10.08 -24.11
C PRO A 24 10.64 -9.60 -25.39
N GLN A 25 11.30 -10.49 -26.14
CA GLN A 25 12.05 -10.13 -27.33
C GLN A 25 11.15 -9.70 -28.49
N ALA A 26 9.94 -10.27 -28.59
CA ALA A 26 9.00 -9.97 -29.67
C ALA A 26 7.98 -8.90 -29.28
N LEU A 27 7.52 -8.92 -28.02
CA LEU A 27 6.40 -8.09 -27.56
C LEU A 27 6.81 -6.99 -26.56
N GLY A 28 8.09 -6.90 -26.19
CA GLY A 28 8.59 -5.90 -25.23
C GLY A 28 8.18 -4.46 -25.55
N PRO A 29 8.34 -3.96 -26.80
CA PRO A 29 7.92 -2.60 -27.14
C PRO A 29 6.42 -2.34 -26.95
N ILE A 30 5.58 -3.33 -27.28
CA ILE A 30 4.12 -3.24 -27.14
C ILE A 30 3.74 -3.32 -25.66
N LEU A 31 4.38 -4.20 -24.88
CA LEU A 31 4.18 -4.30 -23.44
C LEU A 31 4.50 -2.98 -22.75
N ASN A 32 5.64 -2.37 -23.07
CA ASN A 32 6.04 -1.09 -22.50
C ASN A 32 5.04 0.01 -22.85
N LEU A 33 4.60 0.08 -24.11
CA LEU A 33 3.56 1.03 -24.53
C LEU A 33 2.27 0.85 -23.71
N VAL A 34 1.79 -0.38 -23.53
CA VAL A 34 0.57 -0.64 -22.75
C VAL A 34 0.76 -0.28 -21.27
N ILE A 35 1.93 -0.58 -20.69
CA ILE A 35 2.26 -0.20 -19.31
C ILE A 35 2.31 1.32 -19.15
N ASP A 36 2.94 2.04 -20.08
CA ASP A 36 3.04 3.50 -20.05
C ASP A 36 1.65 4.16 -20.07
N TRP A 37 0.75 3.64 -20.92
CA TRP A 37 -0.65 4.09 -20.96
C TRP A 37 -1.36 3.77 -19.64
N GLY A 38 -1.11 2.59 -19.07
CA GLY A 38 -1.61 2.22 -17.75
C GLY A 38 -1.16 3.18 -16.65
N ILE A 39 0.12 3.57 -16.65
CA ILE A 39 0.70 4.54 -15.70
C ILE A 39 0.01 5.90 -15.85
N LEU A 40 -0.20 6.38 -17.08
CA LEU A 40 -0.92 7.64 -17.31
C LEU A 40 -2.36 7.60 -16.80
N LEU A 41 -3.07 6.49 -17.02
CA LEU A 41 -4.44 6.30 -16.53
C LEU A 41 -4.49 6.25 -15.00
N ILE A 42 -3.59 5.49 -14.37
CA ILE A 42 -3.50 5.40 -12.91
C ILE A 42 -3.15 6.76 -12.30
N GLY A 43 -2.20 7.50 -12.90
CA GLY A 43 -1.85 8.85 -12.47
C GLY A 43 -3.03 9.81 -12.56
N THR A 44 -3.79 9.77 -13.65
CA THR A 44 -4.99 10.59 -13.83
C THR A 44 -6.08 10.22 -12.82
N ALA A 45 -6.31 8.92 -12.59
CA ALA A 45 -7.26 8.44 -11.60
C ALA A 45 -6.86 8.86 -10.17
N ALA A 46 -5.57 8.85 -9.85
CA ALA A 46 -5.05 9.34 -8.57
C ALA A 46 -5.33 10.84 -8.39
N LEU A 47 -5.12 11.66 -9.42
CA LEU A 47 -5.46 13.09 -9.39
C LEU A 47 -6.96 13.32 -9.15
N ILE A 48 -7.82 12.55 -9.81
CA ILE A 48 -9.27 12.59 -9.57
C ILE A 48 -9.58 12.22 -8.10
N GLY A 49 -8.94 11.18 -7.57
CA GLY A 49 -9.07 10.75 -6.17
C GLY A 49 -8.66 11.84 -5.19
N ILE A 50 -7.52 12.50 -5.42
CA ILE A 50 -7.06 13.66 -4.64
C ILE A 50 -8.08 14.79 -4.72
N GLY A 51 -8.59 15.11 -5.91
CA GLY A 51 -9.61 16.14 -6.09
C GLY A 51 -10.89 15.85 -5.29
N TYR A 52 -11.34 14.59 -5.28
CA TYR A 52 -12.49 14.17 -4.48
C TYR A 52 -12.22 14.30 -2.97
N LEU A 53 -11.02 13.92 -2.52
CA LEU A 53 -10.60 14.04 -1.13
C LEU A 53 -10.61 15.51 -0.68
N ILE A 54 -9.98 16.40 -1.45
CA ILE A 54 -9.95 17.84 -1.19
C ILE A 54 -11.38 18.39 -1.12
N LYS A 55 -12.23 18.08 -2.11
CA LYS A 55 -13.63 18.52 -2.15
C LYS A 55 -14.38 18.09 -0.88
N SER A 56 -14.17 16.86 -0.42
CA SER A 56 -14.82 16.34 0.78
C SER A 56 -14.39 17.08 2.06
N HIS A 57 -13.12 17.47 2.16
CA HIS A 57 -12.60 18.21 3.30
C HIS A 57 -13.00 19.69 3.26
N ILE A 58 -13.00 20.33 2.10
CA ILE A 58 -13.50 21.70 1.93
C ILE A 58 -14.97 21.78 2.34
N SER A 59 -15.80 20.81 1.90
CA SER A 59 -17.21 20.76 2.31
C SER A 59 -17.38 20.59 3.83
N ARG A 60 -16.55 19.76 4.47
CA ARG A 60 -16.54 19.60 5.94
C ARG A 60 -16.17 20.88 6.67
N VAL A 61 -15.20 21.64 6.14
CA VAL A 61 -14.81 22.94 6.71
C VAL A 61 -15.94 23.96 6.56
N ALA A 62 -16.52 24.06 5.37
CA ALA A 62 -17.60 25.00 5.07
C ALA A 62 -18.86 24.75 5.93
N ARG A 63 -19.18 23.48 6.20
CA ARG A 63 -20.33 23.09 7.05
C ARG A 63 -20.07 23.20 8.55
N ARG A 64 -18.85 23.55 8.97
CA ARG A 64 -18.42 23.62 10.39
C ARG A 64 -18.73 22.34 11.18
N ASP A 65 -18.48 21.18 10.57
CA ASP A 65 -18.66 19.89 11.23
C ASP A 65 -17.73 19.73 12.45
N LYS A 66 -18.04 18.78 13.33
CA LYS A 66 -17.28 18.49 14.57
C LYS A 66 -15.78 18.25 14.34
N GLN A 67 -15.38 17.84 13.13
CA GLN A 67 -13.99 17.59 12.71
C GLN A 67 -13.46 18.65 11.71
N SER A 68 -14.11 19.81 11.62
CA SER A 68 -13.74 20.89 10.69
C SER A 68 -12.30 21.38 10.90
N PHE A 69 -11.86 21.51 12.16
CA PHE A 69 -10.49 21.93 12.48
C PHE A 69 -9.43 20.99 11.90
N LEU A 70 -9.57 19.67 12.09
CA LEU A 70 -8.64 18.69 11.52
C LEU A 70 -8.66 18.70 9.99
N SER A 71 -9.83 18.90 9.39
CA SER A 71 -9.95 19.01 7.93
C SER A 71 -9.26 20.27 7.40
N PHE A 72 -9.32 21.38 8.14
CA PHE A 72 -8.61 22.61 7.79
C PHE A 72 -7.09 22.43 7.89
N VAL A 73 -6.60 21.83 8.99
CA VAL A 73 -5.17 21.53 9.17
C VAL A 73 -4.65 20.63 8.04
N LEU A 74 -5.41 19.60 7.66
CA LEU A 74 -5.07 18.71 6.54
C LEU A 74 -4.95 19.48 5.23
N LEU A 75 -5.93 20.33 4.89
CA LEU A 75 -5.91 21.11 3.66
C LEU A 75 -4.74 22.11 3.62
N LEU A 76 -4.42 22.71 4.76
CA LEU A 76 -3.29 23.63 4.89
C LEU A 76 -1.97 22.88 4.71
N ALA A 77 -1.78 21.76 5.41
CA ALA A 77 -0.57 20.93 5.31
C ALA A 77 -0.38 20.41 3.88
N PHE A 78 -1.45 19.90 3.25
CA PHE A 78 -1.43 19.43 1.87
C PHE A 78 -1.01 20.54 0.89
N SER A 79 -1.61 21.73 1.04
CA SER A 79 -1.29 22.88 0.18
C SER A 79 0.14 23.36 0.38
N ALA A 80 0.61 23.42 1.64
CA ALA A 80 1.98 23.78 1.97
C ALA A 80 2.98 22.80 1.34
N THR A 81 2.76 21.50 1.47
CA THR A 81 3.63 20.47 0.86
C THR A 81 3.70 20.58 -0.65
N ILE A 82 2.57 20.83 -1.32
CA ILE A 82 2.55 21.06 -2.77
C ILE A 82 3.34 22.32 -3.14
N ILE A 83 3.11 23.44 -2.45
CA ILE A 83 3.78 24.71 -2.75
C ILE A 83 5.29 24.56 -2.57
N VAL A 84 5.73 23.93 -1.47
CA VAL A 84 7.16 23.66 -1.25
C VAL A 84 7.73 22.75 -2.33
N GLY A 85 7.04 21.65 -2.67
CA GLY A 85 7.52 20.72 -3.71
C GLY A 85 7.52 21.30 -5.13
N LEU A 86 6.72 22.33 -5.41
CA LEU A 86 6.74 23.03 -6.70
C LEU A 86 7.84 24.09 -6.77
N ILE A 87 8.15 24.76 -5.66
CA ILE A 87 9.18 25.79 -5.58
C ILE A 87 10.57 25.17 -5.45
N PHE A 88 10.71 24.13 -4.62
CA PHE A 88 11.97 23.45 -4.34
C PHE A 88 11.99 22.10 -5.04
N SER A 89 13.11 21.77 -5.70
CA SER A 89 13.31 20.44 -6.30
C SER A 89 13.26 19.33 -5.23
N PHE A 90 12.90 18.11 -5.63
CA PHE A 90 12.75 16.94 -4.74
C PHE A 90 14.01 16.61 -3.92
N ASN A 91 15.18 17.03 -4.40
CA ASN A 91 16.47 16.81 -3.72
C ASN A 91 16.88 17.97 -2.80
N HIS A 92 16.05 19.00 -2.65
CA HIS A 92 16.37 20.16 -1.82
C HIS A 92 16.25 19.80 -0.33
N PRO A 93 17.20 20.20 0.53
CA PRO A 93 17.19 19.85 1.96
C PRO A 93 15.88 20.18 2.67
N ILE A 94 15.29 21.34 2.39
CA ILE A 94 14.01 21.78 2.98
C ILE A 94 12.87 20.79 2.66
N PHE A 95 12.81 20.26 1.44
CA PHE A 95 11.77 19.31 1.05
C PHE A 95 12.01 17.94 1.71
N THR A 96 13.26 17.48 1.74
CA THR A 96 13.66 16.25 2.42
C THR A 96 13.40 16.31 3.93
N ASP A 97 13.71 17.43 4.58
CA ASP A 97 13.47 17.63 6.01
C ASP A 97 11.98 17.62 6.34
N LEU A 98 11.12 18.20 5.49
CA LEU A 98 9.67 18.11 5.64
C LEU A 98 9.18 16.66 5.54
N MET A 99 9.71 15.88 4.61
CA MET A 99 9.37 14.45 4.50
C MET A 99 9.79 13.66 5.74
N ILE A 100 11.05 13.83 6.18
CA ILE A 100 11.60 13.06 7.30
C ILE A 100 10.98 13.46 8.64
N ASN A 101 10.68 14.74 8.85
CA ASN A 101 10.20 15.24 10.14
C ASN A 101 8.68 15.33 10.25
N VAL A 102 7.93 15.29 9.14
CA VAL A 102 6.46 15.39 9.16
C VAL A 102 5.81 14.15 8.57
N GLN A 103 6.15 13.78 7.33
CA GLN A 103 5.49 12.66 6.64
C GLN A 103 5.82 11.31 7.29
N TYR A 104 7.10 11.00 7.48
CA TYR A 104 7.52 9.72 8.06
C TYR A 104 6.99 9.48 9.48
N PRO A 105 7.01 10.45 10.43
CA PRO A 105 6.44 10.24 11.75
C PRO A 105 4.92 10.01 11.72
N VAL A 106 4.19 10.69 10.82
CA VAL A 106 2.75 10.49 10.65
C VAL A 106 2.46 9.10 10.09
N GLU A 107 3.17 8.69 9.04
CA GLU A 107 3.02 7.35 8.44
C GLU A 107 3.34 6.24 9.44
N THR A 108 4.47 6.35 10.15
CA THR A 108 4.88 5.37 11.18
C THR A 108 3.89 5.31 12.34
N SER A 109 3.33 6.45 12.76
CA SER A 109 2.28 6.49 13.79
C SER A 109 1.00 5.79 13.35
N LEU A 110 0.56 6.01 12.09
CA LEU A 110 -0.61 5.33 11.53
C LEU A 110 -0.37 3.83 11.38
N LEU A 111 0.81 3.43 10.92
CA LEU A 111 1.20 2.02 10.84
C LEU A 111 1.29 1.36 12.21
N ALA A 112 1.76 2.08 13.23
CA ALA A 112 1.78 1.58 14.61
C ALA A 112 0.35 1.35 15.15
N VAL A 113 -0.56 2.31 14.94
CA VAL A 113 -1.98 2.14 15.30
C VAL A 113 -2.59 0.95 14.56
N LEU A 114 -2.33 0.83 13.25
CA LEU A 114 -2.79 -0.30 12.44
C LEU A 114 -2.26 -1.62 13.00
N ALA A 115 -0.98 -1.70 13.34
CA ALA A 115 -0.36 -2.91 13.87
C ALA A 115 -0.99 -3.33 15.21
N VAL A 116 -1.24 -2.39 16.12
CA VAL A 116 -1.92 -2.65 17.40
C VAL A 116 -3.37 -3.09 17.19
N VAL A 117 -4.10 -2.46 16.28
CA VAL A 117 -5.48 -2.84 15.93
C VAL A 117 -5.51 -4.25 15.33
N LEU A 118 -4.60 -4.57 14.40
CA LEU A 118 -4.51 -5.89 13.78
C LEU A 118 -4.10 -6.97 14.78
N LEU A 119 -3.18 -6.67 15.70
CA LEU A 119 -2.79 -7.59 16.78
C LEU A 119 -4.00 -7.89 17.68
N THR A 120 -4.73 -6.87 18.09
CA THR A 120 -5.92 -6.99 18.94
C THR A 120 -7.03 -7.77 18.23
N ALA A 121 -7.27 -7.46 16.95
CA ALA A 121 -8.24 -8.16 16.12
C ALA A 121 -7.86 -9.63 15.91
N SER A 122 -6.58 -9.91 15.68
CA SER A 122 -6.06 -11.27 15.53
C SER A 122 -6.21 -12.07 16.81
N PHE A 123 -5.87 -11.49 17.96
CA PHE A 123 -6.09 -12.12 19.26
C PHE A 123 -7.57 -12.47 19.49
N ARG A 124 -8.47 -11.52 19.21
CA ARG A 124 -9.92 -11.74 19.30
C ARG A 124 -10.43 -12.82 18.33
N LEU A 125 -9.87 -12.88 17.12
CA LEU A 125 -10.24 -13.90 16.13
C LEU A 125 -9.79 -15.30 16.57
N ILE A 126 -8.57 -15.42 17.12
CA ILE A 126 -8.03 -16.69 17.61
C ILE A 126 -8.80 -17.15 18.85
N SER A 127 -9.13 -16.23 19.77
CA SER A 127 -9.88 -16.59 20.98
C SER A 127 -11.31 -17.03 20.69
N THR A 128 -11.93 -16.52 19.62
CA THR A 128 -13.30 -16.90 19.22
C THR A 128 -13.36 -18.17 18.37
N ARG A 129 -12.36 -18.41 17.51
CA ARG A 129 -12.36 -19.53 16.56
C ARG A 129 -11.59 -20.77 17.06
N GLY A 130 -10.74 -20.61 18.06
CA GLY A 130 -9.96 -21.68 18.69
C GLY A 130 -8.46 -21.54 18.49
N TRP A 131 -7.70 -22.03 19.47
CA TRP A 131 -6.24 -22.00 19.47
C TRP A 131 -5.68 -23.17 18.68
N THR A 132 -5.07 -22.88 17.53
CA THR A 132 -4.29 -23.87 16.76
C THR A 132 -2.80 -23.61 16.92
N PRO A 133 -1.92 -24.61 16.70
CA PRO A 133 -0.47 -24.39 16.70
C PRO A 133 -0.02 -23.26 15.77
N MET A 134 -0.66 -23.12 14.60
CA MET A 134 -0.38 -22.03 13.66
C MET A 134 -0.81 -20.67 14.22
N SER A 135 -1.99 -20.60 14.84
CA SER A 135 -2.49 -19.37 15.48
C SER A 135 -1.56 -18.89 16.60
N ILE A 136 -1.06 -19.82 17.41
CA ILE A 136 -0.11 -19.55 18.49
C ILE A 136 1.21 -19.05 17.90
N ALA A 137 1.76 -19.75 16.90
CA ALA A 137 2.99 -19.35 16.23
C ALA A 137 2.88 -17.95 15.61
N PHE A 138 1.74 -17.64 14.98
CA PHE A 138 1.45 -16.31 14.42
C PHE A 138 1.39 -15.22 15.50
N LEU A 139 0.68 -15.47 16.60
CA LEU A 139 0.56 -14.50 17.67
C LEU A 139 1.93 -14.23 18.33
N CYS A 140 2.68 -15.30 18.61
CA CYS A 140 4.05 -15.19 19.14
C CYS A 140 4.95 -14.40 18.21
N SER A 141 4.93 -14.68 16.90
CA SER A 141 5.76 -13.96 15.93
C SER A 141 5.37 -12.49 15.81
N ALA A 142 4.07 -12.17 15.86
CA ALA A 142 3.57 -10.81 15.84
C ALA A 142 4.01 -10.01 17.09
N VAL A 143 3.89 -10.59 18.29
CA VAL A 143 4.31 -9.95 19.54
C VAL A 143 5.82 -9.74 19.59
N VAL A 144 6.60 -10.76 19.20
CA VAL A 144 8.08 -10.63 19.15
C VAL A 144 8.48 -9.54 18.16
N THR A 145 7.89 -9.53 16.95
CA THR A 145 8.20 -8.50 15.94
C THR A 145 7.86 -7.10 16.44
N LEU A 146 6.68 -6.90 17.04
CA LEU A 146 6.30 -5.62 17.63
C LEU A 146 7.25 -5.18 18.75
N GLY A 147 7.70 -6.11 19.59
CA GLY A 147 8.68 -5.81 20.64
C GLY A 147 10.06 -5.44 20.08
N LEU A 148 10.48 -6.08 18.99
CA LEU A 148 11.73 -5.74 18.30
C LEU A 148 11.69 -4.34 17.70
N ASP A 149 10.60 -4.00 17.01
CA ASP A 149 10.44 -2.70 16.34
C ASP A 149 10.20 -1.55 17.33
N ALA A 150 9.54 -1.82 18.46
CA ALA A 150 9.37 -0.86 19.55
C ALA A 150 10.67 -0.60 20.34
N GLY A 151 11.74 -1.37 20.08
CA GLY A 151 13.01 -1.25 20.79
C GLY A 151 12.99 -1.76 22.24
N SER A 152 11.96 -2.52 22.63
CA SER A 152 11.81 -3.01 24.01
C SER A 152 12.65 -4.25 24.31
N ILE A 153 13.16 -4.93 23.28
CA ILE A 153 14.00 -6.12 23.38
C ILE A 153 15.46 -5.73 23.12
N TYR A 154 16.25 -5.62 24.19
CA TYR A 154 17.70 -5.39 24.11
C TYR A 154 18.44 -6.66 24.54
N LEU A 155 19.02 -7.35 23.57
CA LEU A 155 20.02 -8.40 23.79
C LEU A 155 21.35 -7.74 23.40
N GLY A 156 22.30 -7.70 24.32
CA GLY A 156 23.50 -6.84 24.26
C GLY A 156 24.24 -6.80 22.91
N THR A 157 25.06 -5.77 22.72
CA THR A 157 25.69 -5.42 21.44
C THR A 157 26.80 -6.36 20.97
N GLU A 158 27.24 -7.32 21.79
CA GLU A 158 28.37 -8.21 21.49
C GLU A 158 28.06 -9.67 21.85
N GLY A 159 28.57 -10.61 21.03
CA GLY A 159 28.43 -12.06 21.21
C GLY A 159 27.23 -12.71 20.50
N ALA A 160 26.93 -13.96 20.86
CA ALA A 160 25.87 -14.77 20.23
C ALA A 160 24.46 -14.13 20.34
N GLY A 161 24.22 -13.29 21.35
CA GLY A 161 22.96 -12.55 21.51
C GLY A 161 22.71 -11.52 20.40
N ALA A 162 23.78 -10.87 19.90
CA ALA A 162 23.68 -9.89 18.82
C ALA A 162 23.36 -10.56 17.47
N GLU A 163 23.93 -11.74 17.21
CA GLU A 163 23.63 -12.51 15.99
C GLU A 163 22.18 -12.99 15.96
N ILE A 164 21.68 -13.51 17.09
CA ILE A 164 20.28 -13.94 17.23
C ILE A 164 19.33 -12.75 17.06
N LEU A 165 19.63 -11.59 17.68
CA LEU A 165 18.83 -10.38 17.55
C LEU A 165 18.80 -9.88 16.10
N ASN A 166 19.95 -9.87 15.42
CA ASN A 166 20.06 -9.48 14.01
C ASN A 166 19.30 -10.43 13.09
N PHE A 167 19.32 -11.74 13.37
CA PHE A 167 18.51 -12.71 12.65
C PHE A 167 17.02 -12.43 12.85
N LEU A 168 16.58 -12.23 14.11
CA LEU A 168 15.19 -11.93 14.44
C LEU A 168 14.70 -10.64 13.77
N ARG A 169 15.51 -9.58 13.73
CA ARG A 169 15.18 -8.32 13.04
C ARG A 169 15.05 -8.45 11.53
N ARG A 170 15.63 -9.49 10.91
CA ARG A 170 15.50 -9.75 9.47
C ARG A 170 14.23 -10.52 9.11
N LEU A 171 13.63 -11.25 10.05
CA LEU A 171 12.43 -12.07 9.79
C LEU A 171 11.22 -11.23 9.31
N PRO A 172 10.90 -10.05 9.89
CA PRO A 172 9.81 -9.21 9.41
C PRO A 172 9.98 -8.78 7.95
N MET A 173 11.23 -8.51 7.53
CA MET A 173 11.53 -8.15 6.14
C MET A 173 11.25 -9.28 5.15
N VAL A 174 11.41 -10.54 5.57
CA VAL A 174 10.98 -11.70 4.77
C VAL A 174 9.46 -11.76 4.69
N GLY A 175 8.76 -11.45 5.78
CA GLY A 175 7.30 -11.34 5.82
C GLY A 175 6.76 -10.28 4.85
N VAL A 176 7.37 -9.09 4.82
CA VAL A 176 7.01 -8.01 3.87
C VAL A 176 7.14 -8.50 2.42
N ARG A 177 8.21 -9.21 2.08
CA ARG A 177 8.37 -9.81 0.74
C ARG A 177 7.29 -10.84 0.45
N GLY A 178 6.91 -11.66 1.42
CA GLY A 178 5.78 -12.59 1.31
C GLY A 178 4.46 -11.88 1.04
N ILE A 179 4.19 -10.75 1.72
CA ILE A 179 3.00 -9.91 1.48
C ILE A 179 3.03 -9.32 0.07
N LEU A 180 4.18 -8.83 -0.41
CA LEU A 180 4.33 -8.30 -1.76
C LEU A 180 4.07 -9.37 -2.83
N LEU A 181 4.59 -10.60 -2.62
CA LEU A 181 4.30 -11.73 -3.49
C LEU A 181 2.81 -12.11 -3.47
N GLY A 182 2.20 -12.17 -2.28
CA GLY A 182 0.77 -12.43 -2.12
C GLY A 182 -0.11 -11.37 -2.78
N MET A 183 0.27 -10.09 -2.67
CA MET A 183 -0.40 -8.97 -3.33
C MET A 183 -0.27 -9.08 -4.85
N GLY A 184 0.92 -9.39 -5.36
CA GLY A 184 1.16 -9.61 -6.79
C GLY A 184 0.33 -10.77 -7.33
N LEU A 185 0.35 -11.92 -6.66
CA LEU A 185 -0.46 -13.09 -7.03
C LEU A 185 -1.96 -12.81 -6.94
N GLY A 186 -2.41 -12.11 -5.89
CA GLY A 186 -3.81 -11.69 -5.75
C GLY A 186 -4.25 -10.78 -6.89
N GLY A 187 -3.42 -9.80 -7.26
CA GLY A 187 -3.64 -8.93 -8.41
C GLY A 187 -3.70 -9.70 -9.72
N LEU A 188 -2.80 -10.67 -9.92
CA LEU A 188 -2.83 -11.56 -11.09
C LEU A 188 -4.12 -12.39 -11.15
N ILE A 189 -4.57 -12.95 -10.03
CA ILE A 189 -5.82 -13.72 -9.97
C ILE A 189 -7.02 -12.84 -10.32
N VAL A 190 -7.11 -11.62 -9.75
CA VAL A 190 -8.19 -10.67 -10.09
C VAL A 190 -8.12 -10.31 -11.58
N GLY A 191 -6.94 -10.00 -12.10
CA GLY A 191 -6.74 -9.73 -13.53
C GLY A 191 -7.19 -10.88 -14.43
N LEU A 192 -6.82 -12.13 -14.08
CA LEU A 192 -7.23 -13.32 -14.80
C LEU A 192 -8.75 -13.55 -14.73
N ARG A 193 -9.38 -13.34 -13.57
CA ARG A 193 -10.84 -13.45 -13.43
C ARG A 193 -11.57 -12.44 -14.31
N VAL A 194 -11.06 -11.22 -14.40
CA VAL A 194 -11.61 -10.20 -15.29
C VAL A 194 -11.40 -10.59 -16.76
N LEU A 195 -10.22 -11.11 -17.14
CA LEU A 195 -9.94 -11.56 -18.51
C LEU A 195 -10.82 -12.74 -18.95
N LEU A 196 -11.00 -13.72 -18.06
CA LEU A 196 -11.89 -14.85 -18.27
C LEU A 196 -13.37 -14.47 -18.17
N THR A 197 -13.68 -13.17 -17.99
CA THR A 197 -15.04 -12.64 -17.89
C THR A 197 -15.86 -13.24 -16.74
N ILE A 198 -15.17 -13.82 -15.75
CA ILE A 198 -15.77 -14.37 -14.51
C ILE A 198 -16.24 -13.21 -13.62
N GLU A 199 -15.42 -12.15 -13.54
CA GLU A 199 -15.76 -10.90 -12.86
C GLU A 199 -15.94 -9.79 -13.91
N LYS A 200 -17.13 -9.19 -13.97
CA LYS A 200 -17.45 -8.10 -14.89
C LYS A 200 -17.44 -6.78 -14.12
N PRO A 201 -16.38 -5.95 -14.23
CA PRO A 201 -16.33 -4.65 -13.53
C PRO A 201 -17.39 -3.67 -14.06
N TYR A 202 -17.85 -3.87 -15.29
CA TYR A 202 -18.97 -3.16 -15.91
C TYR A 202 -20.24 -4.03 -15.90
N GLY A 203 -20.64 -4.54 -14.73
CA GLY A 203 -21.98 -5.12 -14.58
C GLY A 203 -23.00 -3.99 -14.58
N GLU A 204 -24.07 -3.99 -15.37
CA GLU A 204 -24.93 -5.07 -15.90
C GLU A 204 -24.29 -6.20 -16.76
#